data_AF-A0A8H6YIH4-F1
#
_entry.id   AF-A0A8H6YIH4-F1
#
_cell.length_a   1.000
_cell.length_b   1.000
_cell.length_c   1.000
_cell.angle_alpha   90.00
_cell.angle_beta   90.00
_cell.angle_gamma   90.00
#
_symmetry.space_group_name_H-M   'P 1'
#
loop_
_entity.id
_entity.type
_entity.pdbx_description
1 polymer ?
#
loop_
_entity_poly.entity_id
_entity_poly.type
_entity_poly.pdbx_seq_one_letter_code
_entity_poly.pdbx_strand_id
1 'polypeptide(L)'
;MGFHLRHFHATGLTHELSLLLSLLPSFSRLHSLNIYENPLRYDDQVMTTGIFPFIRSLALSRAILASYPALSAFLSRFPVLKTLTLDRISFDSQEDLL
;
A
#
# COMPACT_ATOMS: atom_id res chain seq x y z
N MET A 1 -4.59 -21.10 -20.20
CA MET A 1 -5.46 -20.88 -19.03
C MET A 1 -4.88 -19.72 -18.25
N GLY A 2 -5.55 -18.56 -18.25
CA GLY A 2 -5.01 -17.34 -17.63
C GLY A 2 -5.55 -17.17 -16.22
N PHE A 3 -4.68 -16.97 -15.24
CA PHE A 3 -5.09 -16.65 -13.88
C PHE A 3 -5.69 -15.24 -13.84
N HIS A 4 -6.91 -15.11 -13.30
CA HIS A 4 -7.65 -13.85 -13.23
C HIS A 4 -7.55 -13.28 -11.80
N LEU A 5 -6.47 -12.55 -11.51
CA LEU A 5 -6.33 -11.88 -10.21
C LEU A 5 -7.04 -10.52 -10.23
N ARG A 6 -8.19 -10.42 -9.55
CA ARG A 6 -8.97 -9.17 -9.39
C ARG A 6 -8.79 -8.51 -8.02
N HIS A 7 -8.47 -9.34 -7.03
CA HIS A 7 -8.24 -8.96 -5.64
C HIS A 7 -6.89 -9.52 -5.23
N PHE A 8 -6.09 -8.70 -4.56
CA PHE A 8 -4.79 -9.11 -4.03
C PHE A 8 -4.75 -8.79 -2.54
N HIS A 9 -4.32 -9.76 -1.75
CA HIS A 9 -4.16 -9.65 -0.31
C HIS A 9 -2.69 -9.87 0.04
N ALA A 10 -2.05 -8.86 0.63
CA ALA A 10 -0.63 -8.91 0.99
C ALA A 10 -0.47 -8.93 2.51
N THR A 11 0.28 -9.90 3.02
CA THR A 11 0.67 -10.09 4.44
C THR A 11 2.13 -10.51 4.48
N GLY A 12 2.98 -9.91 5.32
CA GLY A 12 4.38 -10.32 5.45
C GLY A 12 5.36 -9.19 5.77
N LEU A 13 6.66 -9.52 5.81
CA LEU A 13 7.73 -8.57 6.09
C LEU A 13 7.90 -7.57 4.92
N THR A 14 8.36 -6.35 5.23
CA THR A 14 8.38 -5.20 4.30
C THR A 14 9.08 -5.45 2.97
N HIS A 15 10.09 -6.32 2.94
CA HIS A 15 10.82 -6.70 1.73
C HIS A 15 9.98 -7.51 0.72
N GLU A 16 9.12 -8.41 1.19
CA GLU A 16 8.27 -9.22 0.30
C GLU A 16 7.12 -8.39 -0.27
N LEU A 17 6.54 -7.51 0.56
CA LEU A 17 5.54 -6.53 0.12
C LEU A 17 6.10 -5.65 -0.99
N SER A 18 7.33 -5.18 -0.83
CA SER A 18 8.02 -4.32 -1.78
C SER A 18 8.14 -4.95 -3.17
N LEU A 19 8.64 -6.19 -3.25
CA LEU A 19 8.73 -6.93 -4.51
C LEU A 19 7.35 -7.16 -5.12
N LEU A 20 6.35 -7.52 -4.31
CA LEU A 20 4.97 -7.69 -4.75
C LEU A 20 4.38 -6.40 -5.34
N LEU A 21 4.57 -5.26 -4.66
CA LEU A 21 4.11 -3.95 -5.11
C LEU A 21 4.74 -3.57 -6.44
N SER A 22 6.01 -3.90 -6.67
CA SER A 22 6.68 -3.62 -7.95
C SER A 22 6.06 -4.37 -9.15
N LEU A 23 5.39 -5.49 -8.91
CA LEU A 23 4.74 -6.29 -9.94
C LEU A 23 3.29 -5.88 -10.19
N LEU A 24 2.65 -5.17 -9.25
CA LEU A 24 1.24 -4.77 -9.36
C LEU A 24 0.89 -3.91 -10.59
N PRO A 25 1.74 -2.98 -11.06
CA PRO A 25 1.44 -2.17 -12.25
C PRO A 25 1.21 -3.01 -13.52
N SER A 26 1.79 -4.23 -13.59
CA SER A 26 1.61 -5.14 -14.72
C SER A 26 0.23 -5.84 -14.71
N PHE A 27 -0.51 -5.81 -13.61
CA PHE A 27 -1.82 -6.44 -13.49
C PHE A 27 -2.95 -5.46 -13.83
N SER A 28 -3.21 -5.27 -15.13
CA SER A 28 -4.26 -4.37 -15.64
C SER A 28 -5.69 -4.69 -15.18
N ARG A 29 -5.91 -5.88 -14.63
CA ARG A 29 -7.21 -6.35 -14.12
C ARG A 29 -7.34 -6.31 -12.60
N LEU A 30 -6.25 -5.98 -11.90
CA LEU A 30 -6.27 -5.84 -10.46
C LEU A 30 -6.88 -4.48 -10.12
N HIS A 31 -8.04 -4.50 -9.49
CA HIS A 31 -8.77 -3.28 -9.13
C HIS A 31 -8.90 -3.09 -7.63
N SER A 32 -8.58 -4.12 -6.84
CA SER A 32 -8.71 -4.12 -5.39
C SER A 32 -7.42 -4.64 -4.76
N LEU A 33 -6.86 -3.84 -3.87
CA LEU A 33 -5.65 -4.14 -3.11
C LEU A 33 -5.98 -4.09 -1.61
N ASN A 34 -5.69 -5.18 -0.90
CA ASN A 34 -5.79 -5.23 0.55
C ASN A 34 -4.39 -5.50 1.13
N ILE A 35 -3.93 -4.58 1.96
CA ILE A 35 -2.64 -4.67 2.66
C ILE A 35 -2.96 -4.79 4.15
N TYR A 36 -2.64 -5.94 4.72
CA TYR A 36 -2.96 -6.29 6.10
C TYR A 36 -1.68 -6.60 6.87
N GLU A 37 -1.51 -6.03 8.08
CA GLU A 37 -0.36 -6.31 8.96
C GLU A 37 1.00 -6.06 8.31
N ASN A 38 1.11 -4.97 7.53
CA ASN A 38 2.38 -4.56 6.98
C ASN A 38 2.76 -3.20 7.57
N PRO A 39 3.93 -3.08 8.24
CA PRO A 39 4.47 -1.78 8.59
C PRO A 39 4.85 -1.07 7.29
N LEU A 40 4.06 -0.08 6.90
CA LEU A 40 4.32 0.78 5.75
C LEU A 40 5.27 1.89 6.20
N ARG A 41 6.52 1.50 6.48
CA ARG A 41 7.59 2.46 6.78
C ARG A 41 7.99 3.13 5.48
N TYR A 42 7.79 4.45 5.41
CA TYR A 42 8.07 5.25 4.23
C TYR A 42 9.54 5.24 3.82
N ASP A 43 10.45 4.88 4.74
CA ASP A 43 11.88 4.72 4.49
C ASP A 43 12.20 3.53 3.56
N ASP A 44 11.27 2.57 3.40
CA ASP A 44 11.44 1.51 2.41
C ASP A 44 11.24 2.11 1.01
N GLN A 45 12.35 2.39 0.33
CA GLN A 45 12.51 2.95 -1.03
C GLN A 45 11.63 2.29 -2.12
N VAL A 46 10.94 1.19 -1.82
CA VAL A 46 10.03 0.54 -2.76
C VAL A 46 8.63 1.14 -2.73
N MET A 47 8.29 1.91 -1.72
CA MET A 47 7.13 2.79 -1.76
C MET A 47 7.29 3.93 -2.77
N THR A 48 8.49 4.34 -3.16
CA THR A 48 8.65 5.58 -3.94
C THR A 48 8.56 5.40 -5.47
N THR A 49 8.45 4.17 -6.00
CA THR A 49 8.73 3.93 -7.43
C THR A 49 7.57 3.42 -8.30
N GLY A 50 6.34 3.26 -7.77
CA GLY A 50 5.21 2.70 -8.54
C GLY A 50 3.93 3.54 -8.53
N ILE A 51 3.32 3.74 -9.70
CA ILE A 51 1.93 4.18 -9.85
C ILE A 51 1.06 2.92 -10.04
N PHE A 52 -0.09 2.87 -9.38
CA PHE A 52 -1.06 1.77 -9.48
C PHE A 52 -2.32 2.24 -10.24
N PRO A 53 -2.26 2.36 -11.57
CA PRO A 53 -3.28 3.06 -12.37
C PRO A 53 -4.62 2.32 -12.46
N PHE A 54 -4.69 1.07 -12.03
CA PHE A 54 -5.90 0.23 -12.16
C PHE A 54 -6.62 0.01 -10.82
N ILE A 55 -5.99 0.34 -9.70
CA ILE A 55 -6.52 0.07 -8.37
C ILE A 55 -7.54 1.13 -7.99
N ARG A 56 -8.79 0.68 -7.79
CA ARG A 56 -9.94 1.52 -7.44
C ARG A 56 -10.37 1.35 -5.98
N SER A 57 -9.98 0.24 -5.36
CA SER A 57 -10.28 -0.07 -3.97
C SER A 57 -8.99 -0.45 -3.24
N LEU A 58 -8.72 0.24 -2.14
CA LEU A 58 -7.57 0.03 -1.28
C LEU A 58 -8.04 -0.15 0.16
N ALA A 59 -7.63 -1.24 0.79
CA ALA A 59 -7.78 -1.45 2.22
C ALA A 59 -6.39 -1.52 2.86
N LEU A 60 -6.16 -0.67 3.86
CA LEU A 60 -4.99 -0.70 4.73
C LEU A 60 -5.47 -1.08 6.12
N SER A 61 -4.93 -2.15 6.67
CA SER A 61 -5.37 -2.68 7.95
C SER A 61 -4.18 -3.09 8.81
N ARG A 62 -4.20 -2.71 10.09
CA ARG A 62 -3.08 -2.98 11.02
C ARG A 62 -1.72 -2.52 10.46
N ALA A 63 -1.72 -1.38 9.79
CA ALA A 63 -0.53 -0.81 9.19
C ALA A 63 0.09 0.21 10.14
N ILE A 64 1.41 0.19 10.25
CA ILE A 64 2.20 1.22 10.95
C ILE A 64 2.79 2.14 9.90
N LEU A 65 2.42 3.42 9.93
CA LEU A 65 2.91 4.45 9.03
C LEU A 65 3.92 5.33 9.75
N ALA A 66 4.91 5.84 9.03
CA ALA A 66 5.87 6.78 9.63
C ALA A 66 5.20 8.10 10.02
N SER A 67 4.29 8.62 9.19
CA SER A 67 3.64 9.92 9.43
C SER A 67 2.41 10.13 8.53
N TYR A 68 1.61 11.15 8.81
CA TYR A 68 0.51 11.57 7.93
C TYR A 68 0.97 11.95 6.51
N PRO A 69 2.07 12.72 6.32
CA PRO A 69 2.63 12.97 4.99
C PRO A 69 2.98 11.70 4.22
N ALA A 70 3.52 10.68 4.90
CA ALA A 70 3.81 9.39 4.27
C ALA A 70 2.55 8.69 3.74
N LEU A 71 1.44 8.76 4.48
CA LEU A 71 0.15 8.24 4.01
C LEU A 71 -0.33 8.99 2.76
N SER A 72 -0.25 10.32 2.77
CA SER A 72 -0.65 11.14 1.62
C SER A 72 0.16 10.79 0.37
N ALA A 73 1.49 10.68 0.51
CA ALA A 73 2.39 10.25 -0.56
C ALA A 73 2.16 8.79 -1.00
N PHE A 74 1.59 7.95 -0.15
CA PHE A 74 1.13 6.62 -0.53
C PHE A 74 -0.13 6.67 -1.38
N LEU A 75 -1.13 7.41 -0.93
CA LEU A 75 -2.42 7.50 -1.61
C LEU A 75 -2.32 8.20 -2.97
N SER A 76 -1.38 9.13 -3.15
CA SER A 76 -1.15 9.80 -4.44
C SER A 76 -0.77 8.85 -5.59
N ARG A 77 -0.32 7.64 -5.28
CA ARG A 77 0.05 6.60 -6.27
C ARG A 77 -1.15 5.86 -6.86
N PHE A 78 -2.35 6.12 -6.35
CA PHE A 78 -3.59 5.47 -6.76
C PHE A 78 -4.51 6.50 -7.45
N PRO A 79 -4.21 6.92 -8.69
CA PRO A 79 -4.88 8.06 -9.33
C PRO A 79 -6.37 7.83 -9.61
N VAL A 80 -6.83 6.58 -9.61
CA VAL A 80 -8.23 6.20 -9.86
C VAL A 80 -8.89 5.60 -8.62
N LEU A 81 -8.31 5.81 -7.44
CA LEU A 81 -8.84 5.30 -6.18
C LEU A 81 -10.24 5.87 -5.91
N LYS A 82 -11.21 4.99 -5.68
CA LYS A 82 -12.59 5.35 -5.33
C LYS A 82 -12.96 5.00 -3.91
N THR A 83 -12.32 3.96 -3.36
CA THR A 83 -12.61 3.46 -2.03
C THR A 83 -11.31 3.27 -1.27
N LEU A 84 -11.23 3.93 -0.11
CA LEU A 84 -10.15 3.76 0.85
C LEU A 84 -10.76 3.26 2.16
N THR A 85 -10.25 2.15 2.67
CA THR A 85 -10.56 1.65 4.02
C THR A 85 -9.29 1.71 4.84
N LEU A 86 -9.36 2.38 5.99
CA LEU A 86 -8.28 2.46 6.97
C LEU A 86 -8.79 1.81 8.25
N ASP A 87 -8.17 0.70 8.67
CA ASP A 87 -8.51 0.01 9.91
C ASP A 87 -7.27 -0.16 10.77
N ARG A 88 -7.35 0.24 12.05
CA ARG A 88 -6.26 0.07 13.03
C ARG A 88 -4.90 0.56 12.50
N ILE A 89 -4.89 1.78 11.98
CA ILE A 89 -3.68 2.44 11.51
C ILE A 89 -3.01 3.15 12.69
N SER A 90 -1.72 2.91 12.85
CA SER A 90 -0.88 3.57 13.86
C SER A 90 0.20 4.39 13.17
N PHE A 91 0.54 5.54 13.73
CA PHE A 91 1.66 6.35 13.28
C PHE A 91 2.83 6.18 14.25
N ASP A 92 4.01 5.92 13.71
CA ASP A 92 5.27 5.82 14.46
C ASP A 92 5.73 7.25 14.79
N SER A 93 5.15 7.84 15.85
CA SER A 93 5.44 9.19 16.30
C SER A 93 6.90 9.29 16.78
N GLN A 94 7.84 9.63 15.88
CA GLN A 94 9.15 10.17 16.27
C GLN A 94 9.13 11.71 16.42
N GLU A 95 8.03 12.29 16.91
CA GLU A 95 7.90 13.73 17.18
C GLU A 95 7.86 14.07 18.69
N ASP A 96 8.55 13.30 19.55
CA ASP A 96 8.63 13.59 21.00
C ASP A 96 10.09 13.69 21.52
N LEU A 97 11.03 14.25 20.75
CA LEU A 97 12.38 14.57 21.25
C LEU A 97 12.99 15.82 20.57
N LEU A 98 12.35 16.98 20.63
CA LEU A 98 13.03 18.29 20.52
C LEU A 98 12.31 19.36 21.34
#